data_AF-A0A1M6K8J7-F1
#
_entry.id   AF-A0A1M6K8J7-F1
#
_cell.length_a   1.000
_cell.length_b   1.000
_cell.length_c   1.000
_cell.angle_alpha   90.00
_cell.angle_beta   90.00
_cell.angle_gamma   90.00
#
_symmetry.space_group_name_H-M   'P 1'
#
loop_
_entity.id
_entity.type
_entity.pdbx_description
1 polymer ?
#
loop_
_entity_poly.entity_id
_entity_poly.type
_entity_poly.pdbx_seq_one_letter_code
_entity_poly.pdbx_strand_id
1 'polypeptide(L)'
;MAQDIRELLRQDKAIPSERLQDGHQARFMARLEKELPERKTKSSNYGWLKIAASVAIIFSISITAFNQFGDKENTGTEVVDTENTKNATVVLNKQSSGLADMHPEYEKVENYLLTSIKFQLSEITVNDKNRELVESFKVRLSNLDKEYQNLNKELMEVGPNLESIEAMKENLTLRLSLLEQLKEKLEELEKIENEGYDEIQA
;
A
#
# COMPACT_ATOMS: atom_id res chain seq x y z
N MET A 1 -10.10 55.36 -22.18
CA MET A 1 -8.63 55.52 -22.18
C MET A 1 -8.19 55.51 -20.73
N ALA A 2 -7.39 54.53 -20.31
CA ALA A 2 -6.91 54.45 -18.93
C ALA A 2 -5.82 55.52 -18.73
N GLN A 3 -6.00 56.40 -17.75
CA GLN A 3 -4.95 57.36 -17.38
C GLN A 3 -3.85 56.62 -16.64
N ASP A 4 -2.58 56.81 -17.05
CA ASP A 4 -1.44 56.23 -16.38
C ASP A 4 -1.24 56.93 -15.02
N ILE A 5 -1.31 56.14 -13.95
CA ILE A 5 -1.18 56.60 -12.56
C ILE A 5 0.20 57.21 -12.34
N ARG A 6 1.25 56.75 -13.06
CA ARG A 6 2.58 57.36 -12.99
C ARG A 6 2.61 58.77 -13.57
N GLU A 7 1.83 59.04 -14.61
CA GLU A 7 1.74 60.40 -15.18
C GLU A 7 0.94 61.32 -14.25
N LEU A 8 -0.16 60.84 -13.69
CA LEU A 8 -0.93 61.58 -12.69
C LEU A 8 -0.09 61.96 -11.47
N LEU A 9 0.72 61.03 -10.94
CA LEU A 9 1.59 61.28 -9.79
C LEU A 9 2.75 62.25 -10.10
N ARG A 10 3.22 62.28 -11.35
CA ARG A 10 4.26 63.22 -11.80
C ARG A 10 3.72 64.62 -12.06
N GLN A 11 2.46 64.71 -12.49
CA GLN A 11 1.76 65.98 -12.73
C GLN A 11 1.27 66.61 -11.43
N ASP A 12 0.98 65.79 -10.42
CA ASP A 12 0.59 66.22 -9.08
C ASP A 12 1.82 66.68 -8.29
N LYS A 13 2.29 67.90 -8.60
CA LYS A 13 3.34 68.60 -7.86
C LYS A 13 2.86 69.10 -6.49
N ALA A 14 1.61 68.86 -6.11
CA ALA A 14 1.07 69.17 -4.81
C ALA A 14 1.23 67.96 -3.87
N ILE A 15 2.47 67.59 -3.56
CA ILE A 15 2.69 66.95 -2.25
C ILE A 15 2.57 68.12 -1.26
N PRO A 16 1.49 68.24 -0.48
CA PRO A 16 1.42 69.29 0.53
C PRO A 16 2.65 69.14 1.42
N SER A 17 3.50 70.17 1.47
CA SER A 17 4.65 70.22 2.38
C SER A 17 4.24 70.35 3.84
N GLU A 18 2.95 70.17 4.13
CA GLU A 18 2.36 70.27 5.44
C GLU A 18 2.86 69.08 6.24
N ARG A 19 3.76 69.38 7.18
CA ARG A 19 4.32 68.37 8.08
C ARG A 19 3.16 67.77 8.87
N LEU A 20 3.15 66.44 8.98
CA LEU A 20 2.18 65.73 9.82
C LEU A 20 2.15 66.40 11.20
N GLN A 21 0.95 66.64 11.72
CA GLN A 21 0.81 67.21 13.07
C GLN A 21 1.55 66.34 14.10
N ASP A 22 2.18 67.00 15.07
CA ASP A 22 2.90 66.33 16.14
C ASP A 22 2.00 65.30 16.85
N GLY A 23 2.59 64.15 17.18
CA GLY A 23 1.88 63.03 17.80
C GLY A 23 1.03 62.18 16.85
N HIS A 24 1.06 62.41 15.53
CA HIS A 24 0.37 61.57 14.55
C HIS A 24 0.75 60.08 14.68
N GLN A 25 2.04 59.77 14.81
CA GLN A 25 2.53 58.40 14.96
C GLN A 25 1.99 57.73 16.23
N ALA A 26 1.92 58.45 17.35
CA ALA A 26 1.37 57.92 18.59
C ALA A 26 -0.13 57.62 18.47
N ARG A 27 -0.90 58.54 17.85
CA ARG A 27 -2.34 58.33 17.57
C ARG A 27 -2.57 57.16 16.62
N PHE A 28 -1.71 56.99 15.62
CA PHE A 28 -1.76 55.87 14.69
C PHE A 28 -1.48 54.55 15.40
N MET A 29 -0.41 54.46 16.21
CA MET A 29 -0.07 53.25 16.95
C MET A 29 -1.16 52.85 17.94
N ALA A 30 -1.74 53.81 18.65
CA ALA A 30 -2.86 53.54 19.58
C ALA A 30 -4.10 52.99 18.86
N ARG A 31 -4.39 53.46 17.63
CA ARG A 31 -5.48 52.91 16.81
C ARG A 31 -5.11 51.54 16.24
N LEU A 32 -3.86 51.35 15.82
CA LEU A 32 -3.38 50.09 15.27
C LEU A 32 -3.44 48.97 16.32
N GLU A 33 -2.92 49.22 17.51
CA GLU A 33 -2.89 48.25 18.61
C GLU A 33 -4.30 47.88 19.08
N LYS A 34 -5.23 48.85 19.08
CA LYS A 34 -6.64 48.62 19.41
C LYS A 34 -7.35 47.69 18.41
N GLU A 35 -6.96 47.74 17.14
CA GLU A 35 -7.57 46.94 16.07
C GLU A 35 -6.85 45.59 15.86
N LEU A 36 -5.70 45.38 16.51
CA LEU A 36 -5.01 44.09 16.47
C LEU A 36 -5.71 43.11 17.45
N PRO A 37 -5.99 41.87 17.02
CA PRO A 37 -6.61 40.89 17.90
C PRO A 37 -5.64 40.52 19.03
N GLU A 38 -6.07 40.70 20.28
CA GLU A 38 -5.30 40.22 21.44
C GLU A 38 -5.09 38.70 21.32
N ARG A 39 -3.82 38.26 21.26
CA ARG A 39 -3.49 36.84 21.32
C ARG A 39 -3.75 36.33 22.73
N LYS A 40 -4.97 35.89 22.99
CA LYS A 40 -5.30 35.13 24.20
C LYS A 40 -4.52 33.83 24.17
N THR A 41 -3.47 33.72 24.98
CA THR A 41 -2.85 32.44 25.29
C THR A 41 -3.85 31.65 26.13
N LYS A 42 -4.73 30.90 25.47
CA LYS A 42 -5.56 29.92 26.16
C LYS A 42 -4.61 28.87 26.74
N SER A 43 -4.33 28.99 28.03
CA SER A 43 -3.76 27.91 28.84
C SER A 43 -4.80 26.80 28.91
N SER A 44 -4.85 25.98 27.87
CA SER A 44 -5.65 24.77 27.93
C SER A 44 -4.83 23.71 28.65
N ASN A 45 -5.36 23.27 29.80
CA ASN A 45 -4.80 22.18 30.58
C ASN A 45 -5.08 20.84 29.88
N TYR A 46 -4.42 20.60 28.75
CA TYR A 46 -4.46 19.35 27.99
C TYR A 46 -3.57 18.25 28.59
N GLY A 47 -3.18 18.37 29.86
CA GLY A 47 -2.36 17.37 30.56
C GLY A 47 -3.03 15.99 30.56
N TRP A 48 -4.35 15.95 30.76
CA TRP A 48 -5.14 14.72 30.71
C TRP A 48 -5.31 14.17 29.28
N LEU A 49 -5.31 15.02 28.24
CA LEU A 49 -5.35 14.56 26.85
C LEU A 49 -4.06 13.86 26.43
N LYS A 50 -2.89 14.27 26.95
CA LYS A 50 -1.62 13.56 26.69
C LYS A 50 -1.66 12.14 27.25
N ILE A 51 -2.23 11.98 28.46
CA ILE A 51 -2.44 10.68 29.09
C ILE A 51 -3.45 9.86 28.27
N ALA A 52 -4.62 10.43 27.95
CA ALA A 52 -5.63 9.77 27.14
C ALA A 52 -5.12 9.34 25.76
N ALA A 53 -4.30 10.17 25.09
CA ALA A 53 -3.69 9.84 23.79
C ALA A 53 -2.74 8.63 23.89
N SER A 54 -1.92 8.56 24.94
CA SER A 54 -1.02 7.41 25.17
C SER A 54 -1.80 6.10 25.40
N VAL A 55 -2.87 6.16 26.21
CA VAL A 55 -3.74 5.02 26.46
C VAL A 55 -4.45 4.59 25.18
N ALA A 56 -4.97 5.53 24.38
CA ALA A 56 -5.61 5.23 23.10
C ALA A 56 -4.65 4.55 22.10
N ILE A 57 -3.39 4.98 22.04
CA ILE A 57 -2.37 4.34 21.19
C ILE A 57 -2.14 2.89 21.64
N ILE A 58 -1.89 2.67 22.93
CA ILE A 58 -1.67 1.31 23.47
C ILE A 58 -2.89 0.43 23.24
N PHE A 59 -4.10 0.95 23.47
CA PHE A 59 -5.35 0.22 23.28
C PHE A 59 -5.58 -0.13 21.80
N SER A 60 -5.27 0.79 20.88
CA SER A 60 -5.36 0.53 19.44
C SER A 60 -4.41 -0.59 19.00
N ILE A 61 -3.15 -0.53 19.44
CA ILE A 61 -2.14 -1.56 19.14
C ILE A 61 -2.55 -2.89 19.77
N SER A 62 -3.09 -2.88 20.99
CA SER A 62 -3.54 -4.08 21.70
C SER A 62 -4.73 -4.73 20.99
N ILE A 63 -5.72 -3.95 20.54
CA ILE A 63 -6.86 -4.46 19.76
C ILE A 63 -6.38 -5.01 18.41
N THR A 64 -5.50 -4.30 17.71
CA THR A 64 -4.97 -4.76 16.43
C THR A 64 -4.16 -6.04 16.59
N ALA A 65 -3.30 -6.12 17.61
CA ALA A 65 -2.56 -7.33 17.94
C ALA A 65 -3.50 -8.46 18.36
N PHE A 66 -4.51 -8.18 19.19
CA PHE A 66 -5.50 -9.18 19.60
C PHE A 66 -6.31 -9.72 18.40
N ASN A 67 -6.73 -8.88 17.46
CA ASN A 67 -7.43 -9.34 16.26
C ASN A 67 -6.48 -10.06 15.27
N GLN A 68 -5.20 -9.71 15.23
CA GLN A 68 -4.22 -10.33 14.33
C GLN A 68 -3.64 -11.64 14.88
N PHE A 69 -3.55 -11.78 16.20
CA PHE A 69 -2.98 -12.94 16.88
C PHE A 69 -4.02 -13.80 17.63
N GLY A 70 -5.24 -13.31 17.81
CA GLY A 70 -6.30 -13.94 18.61
C GLY A 70 -7.21 -14.91 17.84
N ASP A 71 -7.17 -14.93 16.51
CA ASP A 71 -7.89 -15.94 15.72
C ASP A 71 -6.94 -17.07 15.29
N LYS A 72 -6.69 -17.96 16.24
CA LYS A 72 -6.31 -19.36 15.98
C LYS A 72 -7.10 -20.29 16.88
N GLU A 73 -8.41 -20.40 16.63
CA GLU A 73 -9.15 -21.63 16.93
C GLU A 73 -10.38 -21.82 16.02
N ASN A 74 -10.14 -22.54 14.92
CA ASN A 74 -10.92 -23.63 14.31
C ASN A 74 -12.46 -23.59 14.29
N THR A 75 -13.01 -23.57 13.06
CA THR A 75 -14.13 -24.46 12.70
C THR A 75 -13.84 -25.17 11.36
N GLY A 76 -13.45 -26.45 11.46
CA GLY A 76 -13.75 -27.53 10.51
C GLY A 76 -12.88 -27.67 9.25
N THR A 77 -11.70 -28.32 9.35
CA THR A 77 -11.48 -29.75 9.03
C THR A 77 -9.99 -30.12 9.16
N GLU A 78 -9.72 -31.13 10.00
CA GLU A 78 -8.57 -32.05 10.11
C GLU A 78 -7.76 -32.28 8.81
N VAL A 79 -6.44 -32.54 8.77
CA VAL A 79 -5.31 -32.72 9.71
C VAL A 79 -4.03 -32.41 8.90
N VAL A 80 -2.99 -31.86 9.52
CA VAL A 80 -1.60 -32.38 9.57
C VAL A 80 -0.76 -31.28 10.22
N ASP A 81 -0.31 -31.56 11.44
CA ASP A 81 0.84 -30.90 12.05
C ASP A 81 2.05 -31.04 11.12
N THR A 82 2.67 -29.92 10.76
CA THR A 82 4.07 -29.92 10.34
C THR A 82 4.73 -28.70 10.93
N GLU A 83 5.30 -28.90 12.12
CA GLU A 83 6.51 -28.20 12.51
C GLU A 83 7.53 -28.30 11.35
N ASN A 84 8.10 -27.17 10.94
CA ASN A 84 9.03 -27.00 9.81
C ASN A 84 8.46 -27.20 8.39
N THR A 85 7.54 -26.35 7.94
CA THR A 85 7.26 -26.24 6.50
C THR A 85 8.29 -25.34 5.81
N LYS A 86 9.33 -25.96 5.24
CA LYS A 86 10.27 -25.37 4.28
C LYS A 86 9.62 -25.13 2.90
N ASN A 87 8.36 -24.74 2.87
CA ASN A 87 7.59 -24.59 1.63
C ASN A 87 7.45 -23.12 1.28
N ALA A 88 7.37 -22.81 -0.02
CA ALA A 88 7.17 -21.46 -0.50
C ALA A 88 5.76 -20.96 -0.16
N THR A 89 5.57 -20.36 1.02
CA THR A 89 4.31 -19.71 1.39
C THR A 89 4.21 -18.35 0.71
N VAL A 90 3.45 -18.29 -0.39
CA VAL A 90 2.91 -17.04 -0.94
C VAL A 90 1.44 -16.99 -0.54
N VAL A 91 1.08 -15.99 0.28
CA VAL A 91 -0.32 -15.79 0.69
C VAL A 91 -1.08 -15.20 -0.50
N LEU A 92 -1.92 -16.02 -1.13
CA LEU A 92 -2.79 -15.63 -2.24
C LEU A 92 -4.19 -15.38 -1.69
N ASN A 93 -4.51 -14.11 -1.43
CA ASN A 93 -5.81 -13.72 -0.94
C ASN A 93 -6.78 -13.62 -2.13
N LYS A 94 -7.73 -14.55 -2.22
CA LYS A 94 -8.90 -14.36 -3.07
C LYS A 94 -9.80 -13.34 -2.37
N GLN A 95 -9.75 -12.08 -2.78
CA GLN A 95 -10.81 -11.13 -2.43
C GLN A 95 -12.10 -11.60 -3.10
N SER A 96 -13.24 -11.37 -2.45
CA SER A 96 -14.55 -11.63 -3.04
C SER A 96 -14.72 -10.73 -4.27
N SER A 97 -14.36 -11.26 -5.44
CA SER A 97 -14.54 -10.57 -6.70
C SER A 97 -16.05 -10.36 -6.94
N GLY A 98 -16.48 -9.13 -7.25
CA GLY A 98 -17.85 -8.86 -7.72
C GLY A 98 -18.20 -9.56 -9.05
N LEU A 99 -17.28 -10.38 -9.56
CA LEU A 99 -17.34 -11.17 -10.78
C LEU A 99 -18.24 -12.41 -10.68
N ALA A 100 -18.27 -13.06 -9.52
CA ALA A 100 -19.01 -14.32 -9.33
C ALA A 100 -20.50 -14.16 -9.63
N ASP A 101 -21.08 -13.03 -9.22
CA ASP A 101 -22.51 -12.75 -9.37
C ASP A 101 -22.89 -12.33 -10.80
N MET A 102 -21.92 -11.86 -11.60
CA MET A 102 -22.20 -11.24 -12.91
C MET A 102 -21.78 -12.11 -14.09
N HIS A 103 -20.74 -12.93 -13.93
CA HIS A 103 -20.24 -13.76 -15.02
C HIS A 103 -19.70 -15.12 -14.54
N PRO A 104 -20.59 -16.12 -14.37
CA PRO A 104 -20.25 -17.42 -13.76
C PRO A 104 -19.20 -18.23 -14.55
N GLU A 105 -19.02 -17.96 -15.84
CA GLU A 105 -17.97 -18.61 -16.63
C GLU A 105 -16.56 -18.10 -16.26
N TYR A 106 -16.40 -16.82 -15.90
CA TYR A 106 -15.09 -16.29 -15.52
C TYR A 106 -14.68 -16.75 -14.14
N GLU A 107 -15.64 -16.88 -13.22
CA GLU A 107 -15.36 -17.39 -11.87
C GLU A 107 -14.78 -18.82 -11.91
N LYS A 108 -15.28 -19.67 -12.82
CA LYS A 108 -14.74 -21.02 -13.00
C LYS A 108 -13.29 -20.99 -13.46
N VAL A 109 -12.95 -20.12 -14.39
CA VAL A 109 -11.57 -19.95 -14.90
C VAL A 109 -10.66 -19.41 -13.80
N GLU A 110 -11.09 -18.36 -13.08
CA GLU A 110 -10.37 -17.78 -11.95
C GLU A 110 -10.10 -18.84 -10.87
N ASN A 111 -11.12 -19.58 -10.45
CA ASN A 111 -11.00 -20.64 -9.45
C ASN A 111 -10.04 -21.74 -9.90
N TYR A 112 -10.12 -22.16 -11.16
CA TYR A 112 -9.21 -23.15 -11.72
C TYR A 112 -7.75 -22.67 -11.70
N LEU A 113 -7.50 -21.44 -12.12
CA LEU A 113 -6.15 -20.84 -12.14
C LEU A 113 -5.60 -20.67 -10.72
N LEU A 114 -6.39 -20.11 -9.79
CA LEU A 114 -5.98 -19.97 -8.39
C LEU A 114 -5.66 -21.31 -7.73
N THR A 115 -6.46 -22.34 -8.02
CA THR A 115 -6.22 -23.69 -7.50
C THR A 115 -4.93 -24.27 -8.07
N SER A 116 -4.70 -24.12 -9.38
CA SER A 116 -3.46 -24.56 -10.04
C SER A 116 -2.22 -23.85 -9.47
N ILE A 117 -2.29 -22.53 -9.25
CA ILE A 117 -1.21 -21.75 -8.65
C ILE A 117 -0.91 -22.24 -7.21
N LYS A 118 -1.96 -22.44 -6.39
CA LYS A 118 -1.80 -22.97 -5.03
C LYS A 118 -1.15 -24.35 -5.02
N PHE A 119 -1.56 -25.21 -5.94
CA PHE A 119 -0.99 -26.54 -6.12
C PHE A 119 0.50 -26.46 -6.47
N GLN A 120 0.88 -25.69 -7.49
CA GLN A 120 2.28 -25.53 -7.89
C GLN A 120 3.15 -24.93 -6.77
N LEU A 121 2.64 -23.96 -6.03
CA LEU A 121 3.34 -23.41 -4.86
C LEU A 121 3.58 -24.47 -3.77
N SER A 122 2.65 -25.42 -3.60
CA SER A 122 2.81 -26.50 -2.63
C SER A 122 3.86 -27.54 -3.04
N GLU A 123 4.14 -27.67 -4.33
CA GLU A 123 5.20 -28.55 -4.85
C GLU A 123 6.60 -27.94 -4.67
N ILE A 124 6.72 -26.62 -4.47
CA ILE A 124 8.01 -25.94 -4.36
C ILE A 124 8.59 -26.12 -2.95
N THR A 125 9.67 -26.88 -2.88
CA THR A 125 10.49 -27.08 -1.67
C THR A 125 11.65 -26.08 -1.63
N VAL A 126 11.85 -25.43 -0.49
CA VAL A 126 12.92 -24.44 -0.29
C VAL A 126 14.04 -25.05 0.54
N ASN A 127 15.27 -24.95 0.05
CA ASN A 127 16.49 -25.37 0.73
C ASN A 127 17.56 -24.28 0.57
N ASP A 128 18.68 -24.40 1.28
CA ASP A 128 19.72 -23.37 1.29
C ASP A 128 20.32 -23.07 -0.10
N LYS A 129 20.25 -24.04 -1.01
CA LYS A 129 20.83 -23.94 -2.37
C LYS A 129 19.92 -23.24 -3.35
N ASN A 130 18.61 -23.51 -3.26
CA ASN A 130 17.61 -22.93 -4.17
C ASN A 130 16.94 -21.66 -3.60
N ARG A 131 17.22 -21.30 -2.34
CA ARG A 131 16.56 -20.20 -1.63
C ARG A 131 16.59 -18.89 -2.40
N GLU A 132 17.75 -18.49 -2.90
CA GLU A 132 17.91 -17.21 -3.63
C GLU A 132 17.07 -17.18 -4.93
N LEU A 133 17.10 -18.28 -5.68
CA LEU A 133 16.28 -18.43 -6.88
C LEU A 133 14.79 -18.34 -6.54
N VAL A 134 14.34 -19.11 -5.56
CA VAL A 134 12.94 -19.10 -5.11
C VAL A 134 12.52 -17.72 -4.61
N GLU A 135 13.35 -17.03 -3.83
CA GLU A 135 13.10 -15.66 -3.34
C GLU A 135 12.92 -14.68 -4.50
N SER A 136 13.75 -14.76 -5.55
CA SER A 136 13.64 -13.88 -6.72
C SER A 136 12.30 -14.04 -7.45
N PHE A 137 11.80 -15.27 -7.58
CA PHE A 137 10.50 -15.57 -8.18
C PHE A 137 9.35 -15.16 -7.26
N LYS A 138 9.46 -15.36 -5.95
CA LYS A 138 8.47 -14.90 -4.96
C LYS A 138 8.23 -13.40 -5.05
N VAL A 139 9.28 -12.59 -5.24
CA VAL A 139 9.14 -11.14 -5.41
C VAL A 139 8.30 -10.81 -6.65
N ARG A 140 8.55 -11.47 -7.78
CA ARG A 140 7.77 -11.27 -9.02
C ARG A 140 6.31 -11.70 -8.84
N LEU A 141 6.07 -12.84 -8.21
CA LEU A 141 4.73 -13.33 -7.89
C LEU A 141 3.97 -12.37 -6.97
N SER A 142 4.65 -11.77 -5.98
CA SER A 142 4.04 -10.77 -5.10
C SER A 142 3.66 -9.49 -5.84
N ASN A 143 4.44 -9.06 -6.83
CA ASN A 143 4.09 -7.91 -7.66
C ASN A 143 2.86 -8.22 -8.52
N LEU A 144 2.80 -9.39 -9.15
CA LEU A 144 1.60 -9.83 -9.88
C LEU A 144 0.38 -9.92 -8.95
N ASP A 145 0.56 -10.39 -7.71
CA ASP A 145 -0.50 -10.40 -6.71
C ASP A 145 -1.07 -9.01 -6.44
N LYS A 146 -0.21 -8.03 -6.19
CA LYS A 146 -0.64 -6.64 -5.97
C LYS A 146 -1.43 -6.10 -7.17
N GLU A 147 -0.97 -6.34 -8.39
CA GLU A 147 -1.67 -5.87 -9.59
C GLU A 147 -3.07 -6.50 -9.72
N TYR A 148 -3.22 -7.78 -9.38
CA TYR A 148 -4.55 -8.40 -9.36
C TYR A 148 -5.47 -7.82 -8.31
N GLN A 149 -4.96 -7.54 -7.10
CA GLN A 149 -5.76 -6.87 -6.07
C GLN A 149 -6.17 -5.46 -6.52
N ASN A 150 -5.29 -4.75 -7.22
CA ASN A 150 -5.59 -3.43 -7.79
C ASN A 150 -6.71 -3.53 -8.86
N LEU A 151 -6.60 -4.48 -9.78
CA LEU A 151 -7.62 -4.73 -10.81
C LEU A 151 -8.96 -5.13 -10.18
N ASN A 152 -8.95 -5.98 -9.15
CA ASN A 152 -10.16 -6.36 -8.43
C ASN A 152 -10.80 -5.14 -7.73
N LYS A 153 -10.00 -4.26 -7.15
CA LYS A 153 -10.47 -3.00 -6.57
C LYS A 153 -11.06 -2.06 -7.62
N GLU A 154 -10.39 -1.89 -8.76
CA GLU A 154 -10.89 -1.09 -9.88
C GLU A 154 -12.24 -1.62 -10.36
N LEU A 155 -12.39 -2.95 -10.47
CA LEU A 155 -13.63 -3.59 -10.87
C LEU A 155 -14.78 -3.33 -9.89
N MET A 156 -14.49 -3.23 -8.59
CA MET A 156 -15.47 -2.86 -7.56
C MET A 156 -15.84 -1.38 -7.60
N GLU A 157 -14.90 -0.49 -7.94
CA GLU A 157 -15.10 0.97 -7.96
C GLU A 157 -15.76 1.48 -9.25
N VAL A 158 -15.27 1.02 -10.41
CA VAL A 158 -15.72 1.44 -11.74
C VAL A 158 -16.89 0.58 -12.24
N GLY A 159 -17.02 -0.64 -11.69
CA GLY A 159 -17.97 -1.64 -12.13
C GLY A 159 -17.36 -2.62 -13.13
N PRO A 160 -18.10 -3.70 -13.46
CA PRO A 160 -17.60 -4.79 -14.27
C PRO A 160 -17.27 -4.32 -15.68
N ASN A 161 -16.02 -4.46 -16.07
CA ASN A 161 -15.56 -4.19 -17.42
C ASN A 161 -14.74 -5.38 -17.93
N LEU A 162 -14.93 -5.74 -19.19
CA LEU A 162 -14.34 -6.93 -19.79
C LEU A 162 -12.82 -6.84 -19.82
N GLU A 163 -12.28 -5.64 -20.02
CA GLU A 163 -10.85 -5.37 -20.07
C GLU A 163 -10.15 -5.73 -18.76
N SER A 164 -10.72 -5.34 -17.61
CA SER A 164 -10.19 -5.66 -16.28
C SER A 164 -10.25 -7.15 -16.00
N ILE A 165 -11.31 -7.83 -16.43
CA ILE A 165 -11.46 -9.28 -16.27
C ILE A 165 -10.39 -10.02 -17.07
N GLU A 166 -10.17 -9.59 -18.32
CA GLU A 166 -9.14 -10.18 -19.17
C GLU A 166 -7.74 -9.93 -18.60
N ALA A 167 -7.46 -8.71 -18.10
CA ALA A 167 -6.21 -8.37 -17.43
C ALA A 167 -5.99 -9.18 -16.15
N MET A 168 -7.04 -9.44 -15.37
CA MET A 168 -7.00 -10.31 -14.19
C MET A 168 -6.65 -11.75 -14.58
N LYS A 169 -7.29 -12.27 -15.64
CA LYS A 169 -6.98 -13.61 -16.17
C LYS A 169 -5.53 -13.69 -16.64
N GLU A 170 -5.08 -12.71 -17.42
CA GLU A 170 -3.70 -12.62 -17.91
C GLU A 170 -2.70 -12.60 -16.75
N ASN A 171 -2.97 -11.82 -15.70
CA ASN A 171 -2.15 -11.78 -14.50
C ASN A 171 -2.02 -13.18 -13.85
N LEU A 172 -3.12 -13.90 -13.68
CA LEU A 172 -3.10 -15.27 -13.14
C LEU A 172 -2.31 -16.23 -14.04
N THR A 173 -2.47 -16.13 -15.37
CA THR A 173 -1.70 -16.93 -16.32
C THR A 173 -0.19 -16.62 -16.25
N LEU A 174 0.19 -15.35 -16.11
CA LEU A 174 1.60 -14.96 -15.92
C LEU A 174 2.20 -15.55 -14.65
N ARG A 175 1.45 -15.61 -13.55
CA ARG A 175 1.91 -16.27 -12.32
C ARG A 175 2.16 -17.75 -12.53
N LEU A 176 1.28 -18.43 -13.26
CA LEU A 176 1.44 -19.85 -13.58
C LEU A 176 2.70 -20.08 -14.42
N SER A 177 2.93 -19.24 -15.44
CA SER A 177 4.14 -19.33 -16.27
C SER A 177 5.43 -19.08 -15.47
N LEU A 178 5.41 -18.14 -14.51
CA LEU A 178 6.56 -17.94 -13.61
C LEU A 178 6.82 -19.15 -12.71
N LEU A 179 5.78 -19.81 -12.23
CA LEU A 179 5.91 -21.01 -11.41
C LEU A 179 6.45 -22.20 -12.21
N GLU A 180 6.00 -22.35 -13.47
CA GLU A 180 6.53 -23.34 -14.41
C GLU A 180 8.02 -23.12 -14.69
N GLN A 181 8.41 -21.87 -14.99
CA GLN A 181 9.83 -21.50 -15.16
C GLN A 181 10.65 -21.77 -13.89
N LEU A 182 10.10 -21.49 -12.71
CA LEU A 182 10.78 -21.79 -11.45
C LEU A 182 10.98 -23.29 -11.30
N LYS A 183 9.97 -24.10 -11.61
CA LYS A 183 10.08 -25.57 -11.55
C LYS A 183 11.18 -26.10 -12.47
N GLU A 184 11.22 -25.65 -13.73
CA GLU A 184 12.29 -26.02 -14.66
C GLU A 184 13.68 -25.67 -14.13
N LYS A 185 13.83 -24.47 -13.56
CA LYS A 185 15.11 -24.02 -13.00
C LYS A 185 15.52 -24.79 -11.74
N LEU A 186 14.56 -25.25 -10.94
CA LEU A 186 14.82 -26.13 -9.81
C LEU A 186 15.27 -27.52 -10.27
N GLU A 187 14.64 -28.08 -11.29
CA GLU A 187 15.02 -29.37 -11.88
C GLU A 187 16.42 -29.31 -12.52
N GLU A 188 16.75 -28.21 -13.22
CA GLU A 188 18.09 -27.96 -13.76
C GLU A 188 19.13 -27.92 -12.62
N LEU A 189 18.83 -27.20 -11.54
CA LEU A 189 19.74 -27.06 -10.40
C LEU A 189 20.01 -28.41 -9.71
N GLU A 190 18.98 -29.24 -9.58
CA GLU A 190 19.11 -30.60 -9.01
C GLU A 190 19.96 -31.52 -9.89
N LYS A 191 19.81 -31.45 -11.22
CA LYS A 191 20.65 -32.22 -12.15
C LYS A 191 22.12 -31.83 -12.07
N ILE A 192 22.43 -30.53 -12.07
CA ILE A 192 23.80 -30.02 -11.98
C ILE A 192 24.47 -30.49 -10.68
N GLU A 193 23.71 -30.49 -9.58
CA GLU A 193 24.22 -31.00 -8.31
C GLU A 193 24.59 -32.49 -8.41
N ASN A 194 23.68 -33.32 -8.92
CA ASN A 194 23.88 -34.76 -9.01
C ASN A 194 25.02 -35.14 -9.97
N GLU A 195 25.13 -34.49 -11.13
CA GLU A 195 26.21 -34.73 -12.10
C GLU A 195 27.59 -34.30 -11.55
N GLY A 196 27.65 -33.20 -10.78
CA GLY A 196 28.88 -32.75 -10.13
C GLY A 196 29.39 -33.70 -9.03
N TYR A 197 28.52 -34.55 -8.45
CA TYR A 197 28.95 -35.56 -7.48
C TYR A 197 29.58 -36.80 -8.13
N ASP A 198 29.15 -37.17 -9.35
CA ASP A 198 29.66 -38.34 -10.07
C ASP A 198 31.08 -38.12 -10.62
N GLU A 199 31.41 -36.90 -11.05
CA GLU A 199 32.77 -36.55 -11.52
C GLU A 199 33.82 -36.48 -10.40
N ILE A 200 33.41 -36.24 -9.14
CA ILE A 200 34.35 -36.15 -8.00
C ILE A 200 34.66 -37.55 -7.42
N GLN A 201 33.84 -38.56 -7.71
CA GLN A 201 34.00 -39.93 -7.22
C GLN A 201 34.64 -40.90 -8.23
N ALA A 202 34.88 -40.47 -9.47
CA ALA A 202 35.56 -41.23 -10.51
C ALA A 202 37.08 -40.93 -10.57
#